data_AF-A0A8J8IYS9-F1
#
_entry.id   AF-A0A8J8IYS9-F1
#
_cell.length_a   1.000
_cell.length_b   1.000
_cell.length_c   1.000
_cell.angle_alpha   90.00
_cell.angle_beta   90.00
_cell.angle_gamma   90.00
#
_symmetry.space_group_name_H-M   'P 1'
#
loop_
_entity.id
_entity.type
_entity.pdbx_description
1 polymer ?
#
loop_
_entity_poly.entity_id
_entity_poly.type
_entity_poly.pdbx_seq_one_letter_code
_entity_poly.pdbx_strand_id
1 'polypeptide(L)'
;SGIKKKDNTIIVSDWASPEQTIFPKKLEAEYKEYLVNPPHEWARYGKKEYPKKVKEYTETRINLYYDLLEKEDWNLYFVVFSETDWFSHIFPQILEKKDTNIVTPTFRIINEFIETAKSLADILFIVSDHGFEVKSKIFYVNEALAENGLIEYSRI
;
A
#
# COMPACT_ATOMS: atom_id res chain seq x y z
N SER A 1 -6.84 -19.32 8.10
CA SER A 1 -6.42 -19.07 9.48
C SER A 1 -6.50 -17.57 9.71
N GLY A 2 -7.13 -17.12 10.80
CA GLY A 2 -7.29 -15.70 11.09
C GLY A 2 -7.29 -15.45 12.59
N ILE A 3 -7.19 -14.17 12.99
CA ILE A 3 -7.19 -13.69 14.38
C ILE A 3 -8.30 -14.39 15.17
N LYS A 4 -7.92 -15.26 16.11
CA LYS A 4 -8.82 -16.19 16.82
C LYS A 4 -9.67 -15.53 17.91
N LYS A 5 -9.24 -14.37 18.41
CA LYS A 5 -9.97 -13.53 19.37
C LYS A 5 -9.96 -12.11 18.83
N LYS A 6 -11.12 -11.65 18.34
CA LYS A 6 -11.29 -10.29 17.81
C LYS A 6 -11.95 -9.35 18.82
N ASP A 7 -12.15 -9.82 20.06
CA ASP A 7 -12.71 -9.01 21.13
C ASP A 7 -11.79 -7.79 21.34
N ASN A 8 -12.37 -6.59 21.32
CA ASN A 8 -11.65 -5.31 21.39
C ASN A 8 -10.64 -5.07 20.24
N THR A 9 -10.89 -5.62 19.05
CA THR A 9 -10.07 -5.36 17.86
C THR A 9 -10.89 -4.68 16.78
N ILE A 10 -10.33 -3.63 16.18
CA ILE A 10 -10.83 -3.05 14.93
C ILE A 10 -9.89 -3.50 13.81
N ILE A 11 -10.47 -4.00 12.73
CA ILE A 11 -9.70 -4.44 11.56
C ILE A 11 -10.32 -3.78 10.34
N VAL A 12 -9.52 -2.98 9.64
CA VAL A 12 -9.84 -2.47 8.32
C VAL A 12 -8.93 -3.23 7.35
N SER A 13 -9.50 -4.09 6.52
CA SER A 13 -8.69 -4.79 5.52
C SER A 13 -8.20 -3.83 4.44
N ASP A 14 -7.10 -4.18 3.80
CA ASP A 14 -6.54 -3.47 2.65
C ASP A 14 -6.51 -4.39 1.40
N TRP A 15 -5.87 -3.95 0.33
CA TRP A 15 -5.76 -4.60 -0.98
C TRP A 15 -5.24 -6.04 -0.95
N ALA A 16 -4.48 -6.43 0.07
CA ALA A 16 -3.98 -7.79 0.24
C ALA A 16 -5.06 -8.79 0.69
N SER A 17 -6.23 -8.30 1.14
CA SER A 17 -7.36 -9.15 1.49
C SER A 17 -8.16 -9.53 0.24
N PRO A 18 -8.65 -10.78 0.12
CA PRO A 18 -9.54 -11.17 -0.98
C PRO A 18 -10.80 -10.31 -1.09
N GLU A 19 -11.28 -9.80 0.05
CA GLU A 19 -12.42 -8.91 0.15
C GLU A 19 -12.10 -7.75 1.10
N GLN A 20 -12.47 -6.53 0.69
CA GLN A 20 -12.38 -5.36 1.56
C GLN A 20 -13.56 -5.32 2.52
N THR A 21 -13.29 -5.41 3.82
CA THR A 21 -14.26 -5.45 4.91
C THR A 21 -13.74 -4.70 6.13
N ILE A 22 -14.66 -4.33 7.03
CA ILE A 22 -14.33 -3.75 8.33
C ILE A 22 -14.93 -4.60 9.45
N PHE A 23 -14.13 -4.87 10.47
CA PHE A 23 -14.56 -5.52 11.70
C PHE A 23 -14.39 -4.55 12.89
N PRO A 24 -15.34 -4.51 13.85
CA PRO A 24 -16.64 -5.20 13.83
C PRO A 24 -17.61 -4.62 12.79
N LYS A 25 -18.60 -5.43 12.36
CA LYS A 25 -19.59 -5.04 11.32
C LYS A 25 -20.33 -3.72 11.59
N LYS A 26 -20.43 -3.30 12.85
CA LYS A 26 -20.98 -1.98 13.22
C LYS A 26 -20.21 -0.85 12.54
N LEU A 27 -18.87 -0.91 12.57
CA LEU A 27 -18.01 0.11 11.97
C LEU A 27 -18.02 0.05 10.46
N GLU A 28 -18.27 -1.12 9.88
CA GLU A 28 -18.41 -1.26 8.42
C GLU A 28 -19.54 -0.39 7.88
N ALA A 29 -20.68 -0.30 8.57
CA ALA A 29 -21.77 0.56 8.14
C ALA A 29 -21.41 2.05 8.12
N GLU A 30 -20.55 2.48 9.07
CA GLU A 30 -20.07 3.85 9.23
C GLU A 30 -19.00 4.20 8.19
N TYR A 31 -18.09 3.27 7.93
CA TYR A 31 -16.87 3.54 7.15
C TYR A 31 -16.81 2.84 5.78
N LYS A 32 -17.89 2.19 5.32
CA LYS A 32 -17.92 1.49 4.02
C LYS A 32 -17.50 2.35 2.83
N GLU A 33 -17.73 3.66 2.89
CA GLU A 33 -17.38 4.59 1.79
C GLU A 33 -15.86 4.74 1.62
N TYR A 34 -15.09 4.40 2.64
CA TYR A 34 -13.63 4.40 2.62
C TYR A 34 -13.03 3.08 2.09
N LEU A 35 -13.86 2.08 1.81
CA LEU A 35 -13.46 0.81 1.16
C LEU A 35 -13.39 1.00 -0.36
N VAL A 36 -12.53 1.92 -0.79
CA VAL A 36 -12.29 2.23 -2.21
C VAL A 36 -11.31 1.24 -2.84
N ASN A 37 -11.41 1.06 -4.15
CA ASN A 37 -10.52 0.15 -4.87
C ASN A 37 -9.07 0.68 -4.85
N PRO A 38 -8.10 -0.09 -4.32
CA PRO A 38 -6.71 0.30 -4.23
C PRO A 38 -6.05 0.27 -5.62
N PRO A 39 -5.24 1.28 -5.99
CA PRO A 39 -4.54 1.34 -7.28
C PRO A 39 -3.32 0.41 -7.36
N HIS A 40 -3.43 -0.82 -6.83
CA HIS A 40 -2.38 -1.83 -6.77
C HIS A 40 -2.05 -2.46 -8.13
N GLU A 41 -2.88 -2.29 -9.16
CA GLU A 41 -2.57 -2.75 -10.51
C GLU A 41 -1.71 -1.72 -11.27
N TRP A 42 -0.59 -1.27 -10.67
CA TRP A 42 0.24 -0.17 -11.18
C TRP A 42 0.66 -0.35 -12.65
N ALA A 43 0.89 -1.58 -13.09
CA ALA A 43 1.27 -1.91 -14.47
C ALA A 43 0.19 -1.58 -15.52
N ARG A 44 -1.08 -1.42 -15.12
CA ARG A 44 -2.20 -1.12 -16.03
C ARG A 44 -2.42 0.38 -16.24
N TYR A 45 -1.80 1.25 -15.45
CA TYR A 45 -2.05 2.69 -15.50
C TYR A 45 -1.00 3.45 -16.30
N GLY A 46 -1.44 4.52 -16.96
CA GLY A 46 -0.54 5.48 -17.57
C GLY A 46 0.21 6.29 -16.51
N LYS A 47 1.53 6.49 -16.72
CA LYS A 47 2.43 7.23 -15.80
C LYS A 47 1.94 8.62 -15.40
N LYS A 48 1.16 9.32 -16.25
CA LYS A 48 0.66 10.67 -15.96
C LYS A 48 -0.51 10.69 -14.99
N GLU A 49 -1.39 9.69 -15.07
CA GLU A 49 -2.63 9.66 -14.28
C GLU A 49 -2.47 8.91 -12.96
N TYR A 50 -1.52 7.97 -12.91
CA TYR A 50 -1.30 7.12 -11.76
C TYR A 50 -1.05 7.89 -10.44
N PRO A 51 -0.20 8.93 -10.39
CA PRO A 51 0.03 9.68 -9.15
C PRO A 51 -1.23 10.34 -8.59
N LYS A 52 -2.11 10.82 -9.48
CA LYS A 52 -3.38 11.40 -9.08
C LYS A 52 -4.29 10.35 -8.44
N LYS A 53 -4.37 9.15 -9.02
CA LYS A 53 -5.16 8.04 -8.47
C LYS A 53 -4.66 7.58 -7.10
N VAL A 54 -3.34 7.45 -6.94
CA VAL A 54 -2.73 7.09 -5.64
C VAL A 54 -3.03 8.17 -4.59
N LYS A 55 -2.93 9.45 -4.95
CA LYS A 55 -3.30 10.55 -4.06
C LYS A 55 -4.78 10.51 -3.68
N GLU A 56 -5.70 10.38 -4.64
CA GLU A 56 -7.14 10.29 -4.39
C GLU A 56 -7.50 9.12 -3.46
N TYR A 57 -6.84 7.96 -3.66
CA TYR A 57 -6.95 6.81 -2.77
C TYR A 57 -6.47 7.14 -1.34
N THR A 58 -5.28 7.74 -1.23
CA THR A 58 -4.68 8.11 0.06
C THR A 58 -5.56 9.11 0.80
N GLU A 59 -6.04 10.15 0.13
CA GLU A 59 -6.94 11.17 0.71
C GLU A 59 -8.25 10.57 1.21
N THR A 60 -8.77 9.56 0.52
CA THR A 60 -9.97 8.85 0.98
C THR A 60 -9.64 8.08 2.26
N ARG A 61 -8.62 7.21 2.21
CA ARG A 61 -8.25 6.32 3.32
C ARG A 61 -7.76 7.05 4.56
N ILE A 62 -7.06 8.17 4.41
CA ILE A 62 -6.45 8.89 5.53
C ILE A 62 -7.51 9.40 6.51
N ASN A 63 -8.69 9.78 6.02
CA ASN A 63 -9.79 10.26 6.87
C ASN A 63 -10.29 9.16 7.81
N LEU A 64 -10.42 7.93 7.31
CA LEU A 64 -10.72 6.76 8.15
C LEU A 64 -9.62 6.55 9.20
N TYR A 65 -8.36 6.73 8.82
CA TYR A 65 -7.25 6.55 9.75
C TYR A 65 -7.28 7.60 10.86
N TYR A 66 -7.46 8.88 10.53
CA TYR A 66 -7.63 9.95 11.52
C TYR A 66 -8.81 9.69 12.46
N ASP A 67 -9.97 9.34 11.91
CA ASP A 67 -11.16 9.09 12.71
C ASP A 67 -10.96 7.96 13.73
N LEU A 68 -10.37 6.83 13.30
CA LEU A 68 -10.07 5.71 14.21
C LEU A 68 -8.95 6.03 15.20
N LEU A 69 -7.98 6.85 14.81
CA LEU A 69 -6.87 7.25 15.68
C LEU A 69 -7.34 8.14 16.83
N GLU A 70 -8.31 9.02 16.57
CA GLU A 70 -8.81 10.02 17.52
C GLU A 70 -10.00 9.54 18.37
N LYS A 71 -10.90 8.72 17.79
CA LYS A 71 -12.16 8.33 18.45
C LYS A 71 -12.07 7.06 19.29
N GLU A 72 -11.16 6.15 18.94
CA GLU A 72 -11.07 4.84 19.58
C GLU A 72 -9.98 4.82 20.65
N ASP A 73 -10.24 4.10 21.74
CA ASP A 73 -9.22 3.84 22.77
C ASP A 73 -8.38 2.63 22.33
N TRP A 74 -7.13 2.88 21.94
CA TRP A 74 -6.23 1.86 21.40
C TRP A 74 -4.98 1.70 22.28
N ASN A 75 -4.53 0.45 22.43
CA ASN A 75 -3.19 0.15 22.98
C ASN A 75 -2.17 -0.14 21.89
N LEU A 76 -2.64 -0.46 20.68
CA LEU A 76 -1.83 -0.64 19.47
C LEU A 76 -2.64 -0.13 18.29
N TYR A 77 -2.08 0.85 17.59
CA TYR A 77 -2.63 1.37 16.34
C TYR A 77 -1.63 1.09 15.21
N PHE A 78 -2.09 0.36 14.19
CA PHE A 78 -1.22 -0.15 13.13
C PHE A 78 -1.80 0.14 11.75
N VAL A 79 -1.03 0.82 10.91
CA VAL A 79 -1.40 1.19 9.54
C VAL A 79 -0.29 0.78 8.59
N VAL A 80 -0.70 0.25 7.44
CA VAL A 80 0.21 -0.05 6.31
C VAL A 80 -0.07 0.96 5.21
N PHE A 81 0.99 1.65 4.78
CA PHE A 81 0.96 2.52 3.60
C PHE A 81 1.67 1.80 2.46
N SER A 82 0.91 1.39 1.44
CA SER A 82 1.44 0.65 0.27
C SER A 82 1.87 1.58 -0.86
N GLU A 83 1.55 2.87 -0.75
CA GLU A 83 1.77 3.88 -1.78
C GLU A 83 3.26 4.05 -2.12
N THR A 84 4.15 3.87 -1.14
CA THR A 84 5.61 3.97 -1.33
C THR A 84 6.14 2.88 -2.27
N ASP A 85 5.67 1.65 -2.12
CA ASP A 85 6.01 0.51 -2.98
C ASP A 85 5.45 0.69 -4.39
N TRP A 86 4.15 1.01 -4.48
CA TRP A 86 3.46 1.28 -5.74
C TRP A 86 4.14 2.36 -6.57
N PHE A 87 4.55 3.46 -5.93
CA PHE A 87 5.31 4.51 -6.60
C PHE A 87 6.69 4.04 -7.05
N SER A 88 7.38 3.25 -6.24
CA SER A 88 8.72 2.77 -6.58
C SER A 88 8.70 1.81 -7.78
N HIS A 89 7.62 1.03 -7.95
CA HIS A 89 7.43 0.17 -9.12
C HIS A 89 7.28 0.91 -10.44
N ILE A 90 6.60 2.07 -10.45
CA ILE A 90 6.31 2.82 -11.68
C ILE A 90 7.28 3.99 -11.91
N PHE A 91 7.81 4.57 -10.84
CA PHE A 91 8.78 5.67 -10.82
C PHE A 91 10.04 5.32 -10.02
N PRO A 92 10.80 4.28 -10.41
CA PRO A 92 12.01 3.88 -9.69
C PRO A 92 13.05 5.02 -9.54
N GLN A 93 13.02 6.01 -10.42
CA GLN A 93 13.94 7.16 -10.38
C GLN A 93 13.77 8.05 -9.15
N ILE A 94 12.67 7.94 -8.40
CA ILE A 94 12.48 8.69 -7.15
C ILE A 94 13.54 8.31 -6.09
N LEU A 95 14.07 7.09 -6.15
CA LEU A 95 15.15 6.62 -5.27
C LEU A 95 16.46 7.38 -5.50
N GLU A 96 16.64 7.91 -6.71
CA GLU A 96 17.76 8.78 -7.09
C GLU A 96 17.44 10.27 -6.87
N LYS A 97 16.35 10.58 -6.16
CA LYS A 97 15.84 11.94 -5.92
C LYS A 97 15.45 12.69 -7.22
N LYS A 98 15.07 11.97 -8.27
CA LYS A 98 14.56 12.53 -9.53
C LYS A 98 13.04 12.49 -9.55
N ASP A 99 12.42 13.49 -10.17
CA ASP A 99 10.96 13.62 -10.32
C ASP A 99 10.17 13.45 -9.01
N THR A 100 10.75 13.83 -7.86
CA THR A 100 10.13 13.62 -6.54
C THR A 100 8.82 14.37 -6.39
N ASN A 101 8.63 15.46 -7.14
CA ASN A 101 7.38 16.23 -7.20
C ASN A 101 6.16 15.39 -7.62
N ILE A 102 6.38 14.24 -8.29
CA ILE A 102 5.31 13.30 -8.65
C ILE A 102 4.70 12.66 -7.41
N VAL A 103 5.53 12.32 -6.40
CA VAL A 103 5.11 11.57 -5.20
C VAL A 103 4.94 12.46 -3.96
N THR A 104 5.57 13.64 -3.95
CA THR A 104 5.52 14.59 -2.82
C THR A 104 4.10 14.87 -2.31
N PRO A 105 3.07 15.09 -3.16
CA PRO A 105 1.73 15.37 -2.66
C PRO A 105 1.16 14.24 -1.79
N THR A 106 1.32 12.98 -2.20
CA THR A 106 0.87 11.82 -1.44
C THR A 106 1.70 11.63 -0.18
N PHE A 107 3.03 11.73 -0.28
CA PHE A 107 3.92 11.54 0.87
C PHE A 107 3.72 12.61 1.93
N ARG A 108 3.33 13.83 1.55
CA ARG A 108 2.97 14.88 2.50
C ARG A 108 1.75 14.50 3.34
N ILE A 109 0.70 13.94 2.74
CA ILE A 109 -0.49 13.46 3.46
C ILE A 109 -0.12 12.38 4.47
N ILE A 110 0.70 11.41 4.06
CA ILE A 110 1.18 10.34 4.94
C ILE A 110 2.02 10.93 6.08
N ASN A 111 2.91 11.89 5.78
CA ASN A 111 3.75 12.54 6.79
C ASN A 111 2.93 13.35 7.81
N GLU A 112 1.89 14.07 7.36
CA GLU A 112 0.97 14.80 8.24
C GLU A 112 0.23 13.86 9.20
N PHE A 113 -0.19 12.69 8.71
CA PHE A 113 -0.77 11.65 9.55
C PHE A 113 0.23 11.09 10.57
N ILE A 114 1.46 10.81 10.14
CA ILE A 114 2.53 10.32 11.02
C ILE A 114 2.83 11.33 12.13
N GLU A 115 2.96 12.62 11.82
CA GLU A 115 3.20 13.65 12.85
C GLU A 115 2.02 13.77 13.82
N THR A 116 0.79 13.57 13.34
CA THR A 116 -0.39 13.55 14.23
C THR A 116 -0.37 12.33 15.15
N ALA A 117 -0.16 11.12 14.61
CA ALA A 117 -0.04 9.90 15.40
C ALA A 117 1.09 9.98 16.43
N LYS A 118 2.23 10.58 16.06
CA LYS A 118 3.36 10.85 16.96
C LYS A 118 3.01 11.77 18.13
N SER A 119 2.07 12.70 17.95
CA SER A 119 1.62 13.59 19.03
C SER A 119 0.66 12.92 20.02
N LEU A 120 0.00 11.82 19.61
CA LEU A 120 -0.98 11.08 20.40
C LEU A 120 -0.39 9.82 21.04
N ALA A 121 0.64 9.23 20.43
CA ALA A 121 1.25 7.99 20.89
C ALA A 121 2.41 8.24 21.88
N ASP A 122 2.52 7.39 22.90
CA ASP A 122 3.71 7.35 23.77
C ASP A 122 4.98 6.92 22.99
N ILE A 123 4.81 5.99 22.05
CA ILE A 123 5.88 5.43 21.22
C ILE A 123 5.36 5.23 19.80
N LEU A 124 6.11 5.73 18.82
CA LEU A 124 5.84 5.51 17.40
C LEU A 124 6.95 4.64 16.78
N PHE A 125 6.54 3.59 16.08
CA PHE A 125 7.42 2.78 15.23
C PHE A 125 7.12 3.04 13.76
N ILE A 126 8.15 3.34 12.98
CA ILE A 126 8.09 3.39 11.52
C ILE A 126 8.98 2.25 11.02
N VAL A 127 8.36 1.28 10.37
CA VAL A 127 9.04 0.07 9.87
C VAL A 127 8.63 -0.19 8.43
N SER A 128 9.45 -0.95 7.73
CA SER A 128 9.19 -1.44 6.37
C SER A 128 9.52 -2.93 6.33
N ASP A 129 8.73 -3.68 5.58
CA ASP A 129 8.89 -5.11 5.36
C ASP A 129 10.04 -5.42 4.39
N HIS A 130 10.30 -4.54 3.42
CA HIS A 130 11.42 -4.67 2.47
C HIS A 130 11.91 -3.33 1.91
N GLY A 131 13.14 -3.32 1.39
CA GLY A 131 13.67 -2.20 0.60
C GLY A 131 13.19 -2.22 -0.86
N PHE A 132 13.73 -1.30 -1.66
CA PHE A 132 13.50 -1.26 -3.11
C PHE A 132 14.81 -1.09 -3.88
N GLU A 133 14.91 -1.71 -5.06
CA GLU A 133 16.10 -1.64 -5.91
C GLU A 133 15.72 -1.66 -7.39
N VAL A 134 16.39 -0.82 -8.19
CA VAL A 134 16.29 -0.86 -9.65
C VAL A 134 17.10 -2.04 -10.18
N LYS A 135 16.41 -3.02 -10.76
CA LYS A 135 17.06 -4.20 -11.35
C LYS A 135 17.58 -3.90 -12.74
N SER A 136 18.86 -4.18 -12.98
CA SER A 136 19.52 -4.00 -14.29
C SER A 136 19.75 -5.31 -15.05
N LYS A 137 19.35 -6.44 -14.46
CA LYS A 137 19.52 -7.79 -15.03
C LYS A 137 18.17 -8.49 -15.10
N ILE A 138 17.93 -9.18 -16.21
CA ILE A 138 16.76 -10.03 -16.44
C ILE A 138 17.27 -11.42 -16.82
N PHE A 139 16.68 -12.45 -16.24
CA PHE A 139 16.96 -13.84 -16.57
C PHE A 139 15.73 -14.46 -17.23
N TYR A 140 15.88 -14.88 -18.49
CA TYR A 140 14.82 -15.52 -19.25
C TYR A 140 14.87 -17.03 -19.04
N VAL A 141 14.04 -17.51 -18.12
CA VAL A 141 14.00 -18.94 -17.75
C VAL A 141 13.72 -19.82 -18.97
N ASN A 142 12.81 -19.41 -19.85
CA ASN A 142 12.51 -20.14 -21.08
C ASN A 142 13.73 -20.30 -21.98
N GLU A 143 14.54 -19.24 -22.13
CA GLU A 143 15.74 -19.29 -22.95
C GLU A 143 16.78 -20.23 -22.35
N ALA A 144 17.05 -20.10 -21.05
CA ALA A 144 17.99 -20.98 -20.35
C ALA A 144 17.57 -22.45 -20.43
N LEU A 145 16.27 -22.76 -20.31
CA LEU A 145 15.77 -24.12 -20.45
C LEU A 145 15.88 -24.63 -21.90
N ALA A 146 15.60 -23.79 -22.89
CA ALA A 146 15.70 -24.14 -24.30
C ALA A 146 17.15 -24.40 -24.73
N GLU A 147 18.09 -23.55 -24.33
CA GLU A 147 19.54 -23.72 -24.56
C GLU A 147 20.09 -25.02 -23.96
N ASN A 148 19.48 -25.52 -22.89
CA ASN A 148 19.85 -26.79 -22.24
C ASN A 148 19.04 -28.00 -22.73
N GLY A 149 18.20 -27.85 -23.76
CA GLY A 149 17.39 -28.93 -24.33
C GLY A 149 16.31 -29.47 -23.37
N LEU A 150 15.93 -28.70 -22.36
CA LEU A 150 14.89 -29.08 -21.38
C LEU A 150 13.48 -28.74 -21.89
N ILE A 151 13.37 -27.78 -22.81
CA ILE A 151 12.13 -27.42 -23.49
C ILE A 151 12.40 -27.13 -24.97
N GLU A 152 11.36 -27.20 -25.79
CA GLU A 152 11.37 -26.70 -27.17
C GLU A 152 10.28 -25.63 -27.35
N TYR A 153 10.55 -24.62 -28.17
CA TYR A 153 9.57 -23.59 -28.48
C TYR A 153 8.50 -24.13 -29.45
N SER A 154 7.24 -24.20 -29.02
CA SER A 154 6.12 -24.43 -29.92
C SER A 154 5.76 -23.14 -30.65
N ARG A 155 5.69 -23.17 -31.98
CA ARG A 155 5.06 -22.08 -32.74
C ARG A 155 3.55 -22.10 -32.49
N ILE A 156 3.00 -20.96 -32.09
CA ILE A 156 1.55 -20.69 -32.12
C ILE A 156 1.22 -20.11 -33.49
#